data_AF-A0A7Y3MY91-F1
#
_entry.id   AF-A0A7Y3MY91-F1
#
_cell.length_a   1.000
_cell.length_b   1.000
_cell.length_c   1.000
_cell.angle_alpha   90.00
_cell.angle_beta   90.00
_cell.angle_gamma   90.00
#
_symmetry.space_group_name_H-M   'P 1'
#
loop_
_entity.id
_entity.type
_entity.pdbx_description
1 polymer ?
#
loop_
_entity_poly.entity_id
_entity_poly.type
_entity_poly.pdbx_seq_one_letter_code
_entity_poly.pdbx_strand_id
1 'polypeptide(L)'
;MRPILMRALARSTPTPVQWLEEPPPPHWREVITRTFPAARRLSPSRLDRLLQTVQLFLENTRFEGAGGFELTEEVELTIASQACYMLLGRDEEPFPRTRRVIVYPETFVPRRPAGIPDFEFIDEPDEATLGESWDHGTVILSWPSVEAGARDPDDGWNVVFHEFAHQLDQGDGESGGMPADVPGTLRQEWQAVVADRLAEIRRDLDDGHEPYLDDYAATNEAEFFAVATETYFEAPDHLAQWDPGLFALMQAYFRWTP
;
A
#
# COMPACT_ATOMS: atom_id res chain seq x y z
N MET A 1 38.34 -3.91 -23.28
CA MET A 1 37.21 -4.65 -22.66
C MET A 1 37.46 -4.74 -21.17
N ARG A 2 36.76 -3.95 -20.36
CA ARG A 2 36.74 -4.10 -18.88
C ARG A 2 35.54 -4.98 -18.52
N PRO A 3 35.70 -5.99 -17.65
CA PRO A 3 34.57 -6.81 -17.23
C PRO A 3 33.65 -5.98 -16.32
N ILE A 4 32.36 -5.97 -16.65
CA ILE A 4 31.30 -5.45 -15.80
C ILE A 4 31.13 -6.46 -14.66
N LEU A 5 31.54 -6.07 -13.46
CA LEU A 5 31.27 -6.82 -12.25
C LEU A 5 29.80 -6.59 -11.89
N MET A 6 28.93 -7.56 -12.17
CA MET A 6 27.60 -7.61 -11.55
C MET A 6 27.79 -7.72 -10.04
N ARG A 7 27.60 -6.60 -9.33
CA ARG A 7 27.40 -6.62 -7.89
C ARG A 7 26.08 -7.34 -7.65
N ALA A 8 26.13 -8.55 -7.10
CA ALA A 8 24.98 -9.13 -6.42
C ALA A 8 24.52 -8.13 -5.36
N LEU A 9 23.30 -7.61 -5.50
CA LEU A 9 22.65 -6.83 -4.45
C LEU A 9 22.53 -7.77 -3.24
N ALA A 10 23.34 -7.50 -2.22
CA ALA A 10 23.26 -8.20 -0.96
C ALA A 10 21.84 -7.96 -0.40
N ARG A 11 21.10 -9.05 -0.17
CA ARG A 11 19.80 -8.99 0.49
C ARG A 11 20.01 -8.35 1.87
N SER A 12 19.51 -7.13 2.03
CA SER A 12 19.56 -6.41 3.29
C SER A 12 18.71 -7.17 4.31
N THR A 13 19.35 -7.65 5.38
CA THR A 13 18.64 -8.05 6.60
C THR A 13 17.77 -6.89 7.05
N PRO A 14 16.51 -7.11 7.47
CA PRO A 14 15.66 -6.03 7.94
C PRO A 14 16.37 -5.31 9.09
N THR A 15 16.53 -4.00 8.95
CA THR A 15 17.15 -3.18 9.99
C THR A 15 16.10 -2.97 11.07
N PRO A 16 16.37 -3.29 12.35
CA PRO A 16 15.41 -3.05 13.43
C PRO A 16 15.04 -1.56 13.47
N VAL A 17 13.75 -1.25 13.64
CA VAL A 17 13.31 0.15 13.71
C VAL A 17 14.02 0.89 14.83
N GLN A 18 14.57 2.04 14.47
CA GLN A 18 14.96 3.07 15.43
C GLN A 18 13.78 4.01 15.62
N TRP A 19 13.03 3.80 16.70
CA TRP A 19 11.92 4.68 17.06
C TRP A 19 12.43 6.06 17.45
N LEU A 20 11.66 7.08 17.09
CA LEU A 20 11.95 8.47 17.49
C LEU A 20 11.83 8.61 19.02
N GLU A 21 12.72 9.38 19.62
CA GLU A 21 12.70 9.65 21.07
C GLU A 21 11.56 10.60 21.46
N GLU A 22 11.19 11.51 20.56
CA GLU A 22 10.11 12.46 20.78
C GLU A 22 8.75 11.79 20.56
N PRO A 23 7.80 11.91 21.52
CA PRO A 23 6.48 11.30 21.35
C PRO A 23 5.69 12.00 20.23
N PRO A 24 4.78 11.27 19.55
CA PRO A 24 3.86 11.89 18.59
C PRO A 24 3.06 13.03 19.24
N PRO A 25 2.77 14.12 18.50
CA PRO A 25 1.95 15.21 19.00
C PRO A 25 0.58 14.72 19.53
N PRO A 26 0.14 15.18 20.73
CA PRO A 26 -1.08 14.65 21.34
C PRO A 26 -2.36 14.78 20.50
N HIS A 27 -2.46 15.81 19.64
CA HIS A 27 -3.64 16.05 18.80
C HIS A 27 -3.77 15.06 17.64
N TRP A 28 -2.68 14.39 17.24
CA TRP A 28 -2.70 13.42 16.14
C TRP A 28 -3.68 12.28 16.38
N ARG A 29 -3.82 11.85 17.65
CA ARG A 29 -4.79 10.82 18.03
C ARG A 29 -6.22 11.22 17.64
N GLU A 30 -6.60 12.47 17.89
CA GLU A 30 -7.93 12.98 17.54
C GLU A 30 -8.10 13.08 16.03
N VAL A 31 -7.09 13.61 15.32
CA VAL A 31 -7.13 13.73 13.86
C VAL A 31 -7.26 12.36 13.19
N ILE A 32 -6.36 11.41 13.52
CA ILE A 32 -6.34 10.08 12.91
C ILE A 32 -7.63 9.31 13.21
N THR A 33 -8.09 9.30 14.46
CA THR A 33 -9.34 8.58 14.77
C THR A 33 -10.57 9.23 14.15
N ARG A 34 -10.56 10.55 13.90
CA ARG A 34 -11.63 11.23 13.17
C ARG A 34 -11.62 10.87 11.69
N THR A 35 -10.48 10.98 11.02
CA THR A 35 -10.39 10.85 9.55
C THR A 35 -10.29 9.42 9.06
N PHE A 36 -9.81 8.49 9.90
CA PHE A 36 -9.69 7.07 9.58
C PHE A 36 -10.36 6.22 10.69
N PRO A 37 -11.67 5.95 10.59
CA PRO A 37 -12.44 5.27 11.63
C PRO A 37 -11.97 3.87 11.99
N ALA A 38 -11.28 3.14 11.08
CA ALA A 38 -10.69 1.84 11.40
C ALA A 38 -9.71 1.93 12.59
N ALA A 39 -9.01 3.07 12.76
CA ALA A 39 -8.13 3.30 13.90
C ALA A 39 -8.87 3.30 15.26
N ARG A 40 -10.18 3.55 15.29
CA ARG A 40 -10.99 3.48 16.52
C ARG A 40 -11.21 2.04 17.01
N ARG A 41 -11.05 1.05 16.13
CA ARG A 41 -11.18 -0.37 16.45
C ARG A 41 -9.93 -0.93 17.13
N LEU A 42 -8.82 -0.21 17.06
CA LEU A 42 -7.55 -0.61 17.66
C LEU A 42 -7.60 -0.57 19.19
N SER A 43 -6.90 -1.52 19.81
CA SER A 43 -6.59 -1.42 21.24
C SER A 43 -5.74 -0.16 21.51
N PRO A 44 -5.73 0.36 22.75
CA PRO A 44 -4.92 1.54 23.09
C PRO A 44 -3.44 1.38 22.72
N SER A 45 -2.84 0.20 22.93
CA SER A 45 -1.44 -0.07 22.58
C SER A 45 -1.19 -0.11 21.08
N ARG A 46 -2.13 -0.63 20.29
CA ARG A 46 -2.03 -0.63 18.82
C ARG A 46 -2.21 0.78 18.26
N LEU A 47 -3.09 1.58 18.84
CA LEU A 47 -3.25 2.99 18.45
C LEU A 47 -1.98 3.79 18.78
N ASP A 48 -1.35 3.55 19.93
CA ASP A 48 -0.05 4.17 20.26
C ASP A 48 1.04 3.74 19.27
N ARG A 49 1.06 2.46 18.88
CA ARG A 49 1.96 1.96 17.84
C ARG A 49 1.69 2.62 16.49
N LEU A 50 0.43 2.80 16.11
CA LEU A 50 0.06 3.49 14.88
C LEU A 50 0.61 4.91 14.87
N LEU A 51 0.41 5.67 15.95
CA LEU A 51 0.89 7.04 16.08
C LEU A 51 2.42 7.14 15.94
N GLN A 52 3.16 6.23 16.57
CA GLN A 52 4.63 6.16 16.45
C GLN A 52 5.08 5.79 15.03
N THR A 53 4.36 4.86 14.39
CA THR A 53 4.67 4.42 13.02
C THR A 53 4.41 5.54 12.01
N VAL A 54 3.30 6.27 12.18
CA VAL A 54 2.96 7.47 11.39
C VAL A 54 4.03 8.54 11.56
N GLN A 55 4.48 8.80 12.79
CA GLN A 55 5.52 9.80 13.05
C GLN A 55 6.82 9.47 12.32
N LEU A 56 7.26 8.22 12.41
CA LEU A 56 8.46 7.75 11.71
C LEU A 56 8.29 7.83 10.18
N PHE A 57 7.13 7.46 9.65
CA PHE A 57 6.85 7.53 8.24
C PHE A 57 6.87 8.96 7.70
N LEU A 58 6.28 9.92 8.44
CA LEU A 58 6.28 11.34 8.08
C LEU A 58 7.66 11.99 8.18
N GLU A 59 8.54 11.52 9.07
CA GLU A 59 9.93 11.99 9.13
C GLU A 59 10.73 11.59 7.88
N ASN A 60 10.44 10.39 7.33
CA ASN A 60 11.21 9.81 6.23
C ASN A 60 10.58 10.02 4.84
N THR A 61 9.34 10.53 4.78
CA THR A 61 8.58 10.66 3.54
C THR A 61 8.16 12.11 3.31
N ARG A 62 8.47 12.64 2.12
CA ARG A 62 8.05 13.98 1.73
C ARG A 62 6.63 13.95 1.16
N PHE A 63 5.79 14.84 1.65
CA PHE A 63 4.42 15.02 1.18
C PHE A 63 4.30 16.29 0.33
N GLU A 64 3.60 16.21 -0.81
CA GLU A 64 3.52 17.31 -1.80
C GLU A 64 2.11 17.44 -2.36
N GLY A 65 1.56 18.65 -2.36
CA GLY A 65 0.32 18.98 -3.05
C GLY A 65 0.61 19.35 -4.51
N ALA A 66 -0.13 18.77 -5.44
CA ALA A 66 -0.01 19.03 -6.88
C ALA A 66 -1.35 19.45 -7.48
N GLY A 67 -1.33 20.02 -8.70
CA GLY A 67 -2.56 20.48 -9.36
C GLY A 67 -3.31 21.60 -8.62
N GLY A 68 -2.62 22.37 -7.78
CA GLY A 68 -3.24 23.41 -6.94
C GLY A 68 -3.86 22.90 -5.64
N PHE A 69 -3.68 21.62 -5.31
CA PHE A 69 -4.10 21.07 -4.03
C PHE A 69 -3.23 21.59 -2.88
N GLU A 70 -3.86 22.16 -1.86
CA GLU A 70 -3.18 22.64 -0.66
C GLU A 70 -3.04 21.50 0.35
N LEU A 71 -1.80 21.15 0.68
CA LEU A 71 -1.54 20.11 1.66
C LEU A 71 -1.76 20.63 3.09
N THR A 72 -2.41 19.82 3.92
CA THR A 72 -2.62 20.11 5.34
C THR A 72 -2.15 18.92 6.19
N GLU A 73 -1.87 19.16 7.47
CA GLU A 73 -1.50 18.09 8.41
C GLU A 73 -2.59 17.00 8.47
N GLU A 74 -3.87 17.37 8.34
CA GLU A 74 -4.97 16.41 8.28
C GLU A 74 -4.86 15.46 7.09
N VAL A 75 -4.47 15.96 5.92
CA VAL A 75 -4.25 15.13 4.72
C VAL A 75 -3.10 14.16 4.94
N GLU A 76 -1.95 14.67 5.41
CA GLU A 76 -0.76 13.86 5.66
C GLU A 76 -1.04 12.75 6.67
N LEU A 77 -1.68 13.09 7.80
CA LEU A 77 -2.06 12.12 8.83
C LEU A 77 -3.09 11.09 8.34
N THR A 78 -4.03 11.48 7.49
CA THR A 78 -5.04 10.57 6.94
C THR A 78 -4.40 9.54 6.01
N ILE A 79 -3.49 9.95 5.13
CA ILE A 79 -2.78 9.04 4.23
C ILE A 79 -1.81 8.16 5.04
N ALA A 80 -0.98 8.78 5.88
CA ALA A 80 0.03 8.08 6.66
C ALA A 80 -0.58 7.05 7.61
N SER A 81 -1.71 7.36 8.26
CA SER A 81 -2.37 6.42 9.16
C SER A 81 -2.93 5.20 8.44
N GLN A 82 -3.53 5.35 7.26
CA GLN A 82 -3.94 4.21 6.43
C GLN A 82 -2.71 3.36 6.03
N ALA A 83 -1.69 3.95 5.43
CA ALA A 83 -0.50 3.20 5.02
C ALA A 83 0.16 2.45 6.20
N CYS A 84 0.36 3.14 7.33
CA CYS A 84 1.01 2.58 8.51
C CYS A 84 0.15 1.54 9.25
N TYR A 85 -1.18 1.60 9.11
CA TYR A 85 -2.10 0.62 9.69
C TYR A 85 -1.73 -0.79 9.23
N MET A 86 -1.44 -0.97 7.94
CA MET A 86 -1.08 -2.26 7.37
C MET A 86 0.15 -2.90 8.03
N LEU A 87 1.04 -2.10 8.60
CA LEU A 87 2.33 -2.54 9.13
C LEU A 87 2.36 -2.64 10.66
N LEU A 88 1.21 -2.60 11.35
CA LEU A 88 1.17 -2.67 12.83
C LEU A 88 1.74 -3.97 13.43
N GLY A 89 1.76 -5.06 12.66
CA GLY A 89 2.39 -6.34 13.05
C GLY A 89 3.90 -6.41 12.82
N ARG A 90 4.50 -5.34 12.28
CA ARG A 90 5.89 -5.31 11.82
C ARG A 90 6.76 -4.46 12.75
N ASP A 91 8.03 -4.85 12.85
CA ASP A 91 9.07 -4.17 13.65
C ASP A 91 10.14 -3.51 12.76
N GLU A 92 9.90 -3.54 11.46
CA GLU A 92 10.68 -2.93 10.39
C GLU A 92 10.18 -1.50 10.07
N GLU A 93 11.06 -0.67 9.49
CA GLU A 93 10.74 0.71 9.12
C GLU A 93 9.57 0.73 8.14
N PRO A 94 8.55 1.61 8.31
CA PRO A 94 7.43 1.68 7.40
C PRO A 94 7.88 2.26 6.06
N PHE A 95 7.74 1.47 4.99
CA PHE A 95 7.99 1.88 3.60
C PHE A 95 9.34 2.62 3.39
N PRO A 96 10.50 2.00 3.69
CA PRO A 96 11.81 2.66 3.64
C PRO A 96 12.23 3.12 2.24
N ARG A 97 11.49 2.70 1.21
CA ARG A 97 11.68 3.08 -0.18
C ARG A 97 10.75 4.19 -0.64
N THR A 98 9.64 4.44 0.05
CA THR A 98 8.72 5.53 -0.27
C THR A 98 9.34 6.84 0.16
N ARG A 99 9.69 7.67 -0.83
CA ARG A 99 10.32 8.99 -0.62
C ARG A 99 9.33 10.13 -0.74
N ARG A 100 8.30 9.96 -1.56
CA ARG A 100 7.35 11.02 -1.88
C ARG A 100 5.92 10.50 -1.96
N VAL A 101 4.99 11.28 -1.42
CA VAL A 101 3.56 11.13 -1.64
C VAL A 101 3.05 12.42 -2.27
N ILE A 102 2.47 12.33 -3.46
CA ILE A 102 1.95 13.46 -4.22
C ILE A 102 0.42 13.39 -4.24
N VAL A 103 -0.24 14.45 -3.80
CA VAL A 103 -1.70 14.50 -3.66
C VAL A 103 -2.30 15.49 -4.65
N TYR A 104 -3.29 15.03 -5.42
CA TYR A 104 -4.05 15.83 -6.39
C TYR A 104 -5.49 16.08 -5.90
N PRO A 105 -6.15 17.17 -6.36
CA PRO A 105 -7.50 17.52 -5.93
C PRO A 105 -8.59 16.66 -6.60
N GLU A 106 -8.28 16.00 -7.73
CA GLU A 106 -9.23 15.22 -8.54
C GLU A 106 -8.60 13.91 -9.00
N THR A 107 -9.45 12.93 -9.35
CA THR A 107 -9.04 11.66 -9.96
C THR A 107 -8.27 11.93 -11.25
N PHE A 108 -7.05 11.40 -11.34
CA PHE A 108 -6.13 11.77 -12.40
C PHE A 108 -6.20 10.81 -13.59
N VAL A 109 -5.91 11.35 -14.77
CA VAL A 109 -5.37 10.59 -15.89
C VAL A 109 -4.05 11.28 -16.21
N PRO A 110 -2.90 10.58 -16.24
CA PRO A 110 -1.65 11.15 -16.73
C PRO A 110 -1.82 11.82 -18.08
N ARG A 111 -1.90 13.16 -18.08
CA ARG A 111 -1.70 13.98 -19.28
C ARG A 111 -0.34 14.64 -19.16
N ARG A 112 0.60 14.25 -20.02
CA ARG A 112 1.90 14.94 -20.18
C ARG A 112 1.69 16.46 -20.31
N PRO A 113 2.29 17.30 -19.46
CA PRO A 113 2.65 18.66 -19.85
C PRO A 113 3.97 18.57 -20.64
N ALA A 114 3.89 18.73 -21.96
CA ALA A 114 5.09 18.89 -22.77
C ALA A 114 5.84 20.17 -22.35
N GLY A 115 7.09 20.05 -21.90
CA GLY A 115 8.05 21.17 -21.89
C GLY A 115 8.60 21.66 -20.55
N ILE A 116 8.59 20.87 -19.47
CA ILE A 116 9.34 21.23 -18.24
C ILE A 116 10.77 20.64 -18.34
N PRO A 117 11.85 21.45 -18.30
CA PRO A 117 13.19 21.02 -18.71
C PRO A 117 13.88 19.97 -17.81
N ASP A 118 13.31 19.63 -16.65
CA ASP A 118 13.92 18.72 -15.66
C ASP A 118 13.17 17.38 -15.47
N PHE A 119 12.12 17.12 -16.26
CA PHE A 119 11.46 15.81 -16.25
C PHE A 119 12.11 14.92 -17.31
N GLU A 120 13.02 14.03 -16.88
CA GLU A 120 13.44 12.91 -17.72
C GLU A 120 12.21 12.07 -18.06
N PHE A 121 12.05 11.86 -19.36
CA PHE A 121 10.91 11.22 -20.00
C PHE A 121 10.64 9.83 -19.42
N ILE A 122 9.40 9.59 -19.00
CA ILE A 122 8.88 8.25 -18.72
C ILE A 122 7.60 8.08 -19.55
N ASP A 123 7.45 6.90 -20.13
CA ASP A 123 6.36 6.53 -21.04
C ASP A 123 5.04 6.32 -20.29
N GLU A 124 3.92 6.64 -20.95
CA GLU A 124 2.54 6.56 -20.47
C GLU A 124 2.01 5.11 -20.42
N PRO A 125 1.01 4.81 -19.57
CA PRO A 125 -0.10 3.93 -19.89
C PRO A 125 -1.42 4.72 -20.14
N ASP A 126 -2.36 4.09 -20.85
CA ASP A 126 -3.48 4.71 -21.58
C ASP A 126 -4.79 4.94 -20.77
N GLU A 127 -4.85 4.77 -19.44
CA GLU A 127 -6.12 4.77 -18.70
C GLU A 127 -6.16 5.62 -17.42
N ALA A 128 -7.38 6.00 -17.01
CA ALA A 128 -7.67 6.86 -15.86
C ALA A 128 -7.50 6.09 -14.54
N THR A 129 -6.42 6.36 -13.82
CA THR A 129 -6.05 5.65 -12.58
C THR A 129 -6.33 6.48 -11.32
N LEU A 130 -6.85 5.83 -10.28
CA LEU A 130 -7.19 6.44 -8.99
C LEU A 130 -5.95 6.70 -8.11
N GLY A 131 -4.82 6.07 -8.45
CA GLY A 131 -3.47 6.25 -7.90
C GLY A 131 -2.40 5.61 -8.79
N GLU A 132 -1.13 5.95 -8.57
CA GLU A 132 0.02 5.28 -9.22
C GLU A 132 1.23 5.18 -8.28
N SER A 133 1.86 4.00 -8.24
CA SER A 133 3.13 3.71 -7.59
C SER A 133 4.27 3.65 -8.63
N TRP A 134 5.13 4.68 -8.66
CA TRP A 134 6.24 4.78 -9.60
C TRP A 134 7.53 4.16 -9.06
N ASP A 135 8.34 3.58 -9.96
CA ASP A 135 9.62 2.84 -9.79
C ASP A 135 10.75 3.53 -8.99
N HIS A 136 10.48 4.69 -8.37
CA HIS A 136 11.44 5.50 -7.61
C HIS A 136 10.91 5.93 -6.23
N GLY A 137 9.97 5.16 -5.66
CA GLY A 137 9.44 5.43 -4.32
C GLY A 137 8.51 6.65 -4.26
N THR A 138 7.76 6.89 -5.33
CA THR A 138 6.76 7.96 -5.38
C THR A 138 5.37 7.35 -5.49
N VAL A 139 4.48 7.75 -4.58
CA VAL A 139 3.07 7.37 -4.58
C VAL A 139 2.25 8.60 -4.97
N ILE A 140 1.35 8.43 -5.94
CA ILE A 140 0.44 9.49 -6.39
C ILE A 140 -0.98 9.13 -5.99
N LEU A 141 -1.70 10.07 -5.37
CA LEU A 141 -3.04 9.87 -4.84
C LEU A 141 -3.98 11.01 -5.24
N SER A 142 -5.25 10.67 -5.45
CA SER A 142 -6.35 11.64 -5.48
C SER A 142 -6.93 11.82 -4.07
N TRP A 143 -7.03 13.06 -3.58
CA TRP A 143 -7.60 13.32 -2.25
C TRP A 143 -9.04 12.80 -2.12
N PRO A 144 -9.96 12.97 -3.10
CA PRO A 144 -11.29 12.39 -3.00
C PRO A 144 -11.29 10.87 -2.80
N SER A 145 -10.39 10.15 -3.48
CA SER A 145 -10.26 8.69 -3.34
C SER A 145 -9.70 8.29 -1.97
N VAL A 146 -8.68 9.00 -1.49
CA VAL A 146 -8.12 8.81 -0.14
C VAL A 146 -9.19 9.04 0.92
N GLU A 147 -9.96 10.10 0.79
CA GLU A 147 -11.00 10.47 1.74
C GLU A 147 -12.17 9.48 1.72
N ALA A 148 -12.51 8.92 0.55
CA ALA A 148 -13.52 7.89 0.42
C ALA A 148 -13.09 6.60 1.13
N GLY A 149 -11.94 6.03 0.77
CA GLY A 149 -11.43 4.80 1.39
C GLY A 149 -11.14 4.96 2.89
N ALA A 150 -10.76 6.15 3.35
CA ALA A 150 -10.58 6.38 4.78
C ALA A 150 -11.90 6.36 5.56
N ARG A 151 -13.04 6.73 4.95
CA ARG A 151 -14.31 6.96 5.65
C ARG A 151 -15.09 5.69 5.93
N ASP A 152 -15.09 4.75 5.00
CA ASP A 152 -15.81 3.49 5.12
C ASP A 152 -14.80 2.34 5.27
N PRO A 153 -14.56 1.85 6.50
CA PRO A 153 -13.56 0.81 6.74
C PRO A 153 -14.05 -0.60 6.40
N ASP A 154 -15.24 -0.75 5.80
CA ASP A 154 -15.91 -2.04 5.57
C ASP A 154 -16.36 -2.25 4.11
N ASP A 155 -16.04 -1.34 3.17
CA ASP A 155 -16.49 -1.45 1.77
C ASP A 155 -15.55 -2.26 0.88
N GLY A 156 -14.33 -2.55 1.34
CA GLY A 156 -13.38 -3.39 0.63
C GLY A 156 -12.54 -2.63 -0.40
N TRP A 157 -12.62 -1.29 -0.42
CA TRP A 157 -11.97 -0.45 -1.41
C TRP A 157 -11.20 0.71 -0.77
N ASN A 158 -9.87 0.65 -0.87
CA ASN A 158 -8.99 1.63 -0.28
C ASN A 158 -7.75 1.90 -1.13
N VAL A 159 -7.78 3.02 -1.85
CA VAL A 159 -6.66 3.43 -2.72
C VAL A 159 -5.33 3.56 -1.97
N VAL A 160 -5.35 3.90 -0.67
CA VAL A 160 -4.09 4.00 0.10
C VAL A 160 -3.55 2.61 0.38
N PHE A 161 -4.39 1.65 0.78
CA PHE A 161 -3.94 0.26 0.92
C PHE A 161 -3.44 -0.30 -0.42
N HIS A 162 -4.15 -0.02 -1.51
CA HIS A 162 -3.80 -0.45 -2.85
C HIS A 162 -2.41 0.05 -3.29
N GLU A 163 -2.20 1.36 -3.32
CA GLU A 163 -0.93 1.93 -3.80
C GLU A 163 0.26 1.60 -2.89
N PHE A 164 0.02 1.50 -1.57
CA PHE A 164 1.09 1.10 -0.66
C PHE A 164 1.33 -0.42 -0.66
N ALA A 165 0.38 -1.25 -1.09
CA ALA A 165 0.64 -2.65 -1.40
C ALA A 165 1.63 -2.76 -2.56
N HIS A 166 1.46 -1.94 -3.62
CA HIS A 166 2.45 -1.87 -4.71
C HIS A 166 3.84 -1.44 -4.21
N GLN A 167 3.94 -0.54 -3.23
CA GLN A 167 5.23 -0.18 -2.61
C GLN A 167 5.87 -1.36 -1.84
N LEU A 168 5.07 -2.28 -1.30
CA LEU A 168 5.57 -3.51 -0.68
C LEU A 168 6.00 -4.54 -1.74
N ASP A 169 5.25 -4.65 -2.85
CA ASP A 169 5.57 -5.50 -4.00
C ASP A 169 6.92 -5.10 -4.63
N GLN A 170 7.06 -3.83 -5.00
CA GLN A 170 8.23 -3.26 -5.68
C GLN A 170 9.49 -3.14 -4.79
N GLY A 171 9.46 -3.73 -3.58
CA GLY A 171 10.52 -3.66 -2.58
C GLY A 171 11.85 -4.31 -2.99
N ASP A 172 12.02 -4.88 -4.19
CA ASP A 172 13.29 -5.32 -4.77
C ASP A 172 13.52 -4.86 -6.22
N GLY A 173 12.59 -4.07 -6.79
CA GLY A 173 12.67 -3.55 -8.14
C GLY A 173 12.06 -4.45 -9.22
N GLU A 174 11.44 -5.57 -8.84
CA GLU A 174 10.54 -6.34 -9.70
C GLU A 174 9.11 -6.14 -9.17
N SER A 175 8.14 -5.85 -10.05
CA SER A 175 6.71 -5.95 -9.71
C SER A 175 6.20 -7.30 -10.21
N GLY A 176 5.67 -8.10 -9.30
CA GLY A 176 5.32 -9.50 -9.58
C GLY A 176 4.25 -10.06 -8.65
N GLY A 177 3.59 -9.23 -7.84
CA GLY A 177 2.56 -9.67 -6.90
C GLY A 177 3.06 -10.48 -5.71
N MET A 178 4.36 -10.40 -5.42
CA MET A 178 4.96 -11.01 -4.24
C MET A 178 5.88 -9.98 -3.59
N PRO A 179 5.49 -9.44 -2.43
CA PRO A 179 6.32 -8.49 -1.70
C PRO A 179 7.75 -8.97 -1.51
N ALA A 180 8.69 -8.07 -1.77
CA ALA A 180 10.12 -8.38 -1.74
C ALA A 180 10.59 -8.98 -0.40
N ASP A 181 9.92 -8.58 0.68
CA ASP A 181 10.20 -9.03 2.03
C ASP A 181 9.31 -10.19 2.51
N VAL A 182 8.55 -10.84 1.61
CA VAL A 182 7.92 -12.14 1.89
C VAL A 182 8.98 -13.10 2.44
N PRO A 183 8.78 -13.67 3.65
CA PRO A 183 9.69 -14.62 4.25
C PRO A 183 10.00 -15.76 3.30
N GLY A 184 11.28 -16.18 3.24
CA GLY A 184 11.71 -17.25 2.32
C GLY A 184 10.92 -18.56 2.49
N THR A 185 10.38 -18.80 3.69
CA THR A 185 9.51 -19.95 4.00
C THR A 185 8.12 -19.87 3.37
N LEU A 186 7.62 -18.67 3.07
CA LEU A 186 6.30 -18.45 2.48
C LEU A 186 6.33 -18.30 0.96
N ARG A 187 7.48 -18.03 0.34
CA ARG A 187 7.55 -17.70 -1.11
C ARG A 187 6.93 -18.76 -2.03
N GLN A 188 7.17 -20.05 -1.77
CA GLN A 188 6.61 -21.12 -2.60
C GLN A 188 5.09 -21.22 -2.43
N GLU A 189 4.61 -21.11 -1.20
CA GLU A 189 3.18 -21.11 -0.89
C GLU A 189 2.50 -19.88 -1.50
N TRP A 190 3.12 -18.71 -1.38
CA TRP A 190 2.65 -17.46 -1.95
C TRP A 190 2.43 -17.57 -3.46
N GLN A 191 3.46 -17.98 -4.19
CA GLN A 191 3.38 -18.15 -5.64
C GLN A 191 2.28 -19.14 -6.04
N ALA A 192 2.15 -20.25 -5.31
CA ALA A 192 1.13 -21.26 -5.60
C ALA A 192 -0.29 -20.74 -5.33
N VAL A 193 -0.52 -20.09 -4.18
CA VAL A 193 -1.84 -19.56 -3.79
C VAL A 193 -2.26 -18.44 -4.72
N VAL A 194 -1.39 -17.45 -4.98
CA VAL A 194 -1.71 -16.32 -5.86
C VAL A 194 -2.04 -16.81 -7.28
N ALA A 195 -1.21 -17.70 -7.85
CA ALA A 195 -1.46 -18.22 -9.19
C ALA A 195 -2.78 -19.01 -9.29
N ASP A 196 -3.09 -19.82 -8.28
CA ASP A 196 -4.33 -20.63 -8.23
C ASP A 196 -5.57 -19.73 -8.10
N ARG A 197 -5.56 -18.76 -7.19
CA ARG A 197 -6.69 -17.84 -6.95
C ARG A 197 -6.91 -16.87 -8.09
N LEU A 198 -5.85 -16.33 -8.68
CA LEU A 198 -5.97 -15.47 -9.85
C LEU A 198 -6.57 -16.24 -11.04
N ALA A 199 -6.22 -17.52 -11.23
CA ALA A 199 -6.84 -18.37 -12.22
C ALA A 199 -8.30 -18.75 -11.89
N GLU A 200 -8.66 -18.82 -10.60
CA GLU A 200 -10.03 -19.02 -10.14
C GLU A 200 -10.92 -17.81 -10.43
N ILE A 201 -10.50 -16.61 -10.04
CA ILE A 201 -11.22 -15.36 -10.30
C ILE A 201 -11.45 -15.16 -11.80
N ARG A 202 -10.43 -15.40 -12.64
CA ARG A 202 -10.59 -15.32 -14.10
C ARG A 202 -11.65 -16.29 -14.64
N ARG A 203 -11.71 -17.51 -14.11
CA ARG A 203 -12.73 -18.50 -14.50
C ARG A 203 -14.12 -18.07 -14.05
N ASP A 204 -14.26 -17.55 -12.83
CA ASP A 204 -15.54 -17.06 -12.34
C ASP A 204 -16.07 -15.92 -13.22
N LEU A 205 -15.21 -14.98 -13.60
CA LEU A 205 -15.56 -13.89 -14.52
C LEU A 205 -15.94 -14.41 -15.92
N ASP A 206 -15.19 -15.36 -16.47
CA ASP A 206 -15.50 -15.99 -17.77
C ASP A 206 -16.86 -16.72 -17.76
N ASP A 207 -17.22 -17.33 -16.62
CA ASP A 207 -18.49 -18.02 -16.40
C ASP A 207 -19.65 -17.05 -16.03
N GLY A 208 -19.36 -15.76 -15.83
CA GLY A 208 -20.33 -14.73 -15.46
C GLY A 208 -20.74 -14.76 -13.98
N HIS A 209 -19.92 -15.37 -13.12
CA HIS A 209 -20.06 -15.33 -11.68
C HIS A 209 -19.35 -14.10 -11.09
N GLU A 210 -19.88 -13.58 -9.99
CA GLU A 210 -19.25 -12.50 -9.23
C GLU A 210 -18.15 -13.11 -8.32
N PRO A 211 -16.87 -12.75 -8.50
CA PRO A 211 -15.79 -13.25 -7.66
C PRO A 211 -15.85 -12.69 -6.23
N TYR A 212 -15.17 -13.34 -5.29
CA TYR A 212 -15.12 -12.90 -3.88
C TYR A 212 -14.15 -11.73 -3.64
N LEU A 213 -13.23 -11.47 -4.57
CA LEU A 213 -12.42 -10.25 -4.66
C LEU A 213 -12.94 -9.40 -5.81
N ASP A 214 -12.67 -8.10 -5.79
CA ASP A 214 -12.94 -7.20 -6.90
C ASP A 214 -12.33 -7.74 -8.21
N ASP A 215 -13.03 -7.55 -9.33
CA ASP A 215 -12.65 -8.12 -10.63
C ASP A 215 -11.29 -7.60 -11.14
N TYR A 216 -10.86 -6.44 -10.64
CA TYR A 216 -9.55 -5.86 -10.93
C TYR A 216 -8.39 -6.76 -10.46
N ALA A 217 -8.61 -7.62 -9.45
CA ALA A 217 -7.63 -8.63 -9.02
C ALA A 217 -7.26 -9.62 -10.14
N ALA A 218 -8.11 -9.78 -11.17
CA ALA A 218 -7.85 -10.65 -12.31
C ALA A 218 -6.83 -10.09 -13.31
N THR A 219 -6.44 -8.82 -13.17
CA THR A 219 -5.56 -8.12 -14.13
C THR A 219 -4.18 -8.77 -14.21
N ASN A 220 -3.46 -8.83 -13.09
CA ASN A 220 -2.15 -9.47 -12.95
C ASN A 220 -1.86 -9.76 -11.47
N GLU A 221 -0.74 -10.41 -11.18
CA GLU A 221 -0.36 -10.79 -9.81
C GLU A 221 -0.16 -9.58 -8.87
N ALA A 222 0.34 -8.45 -9.38
CA ALA A 222 0.53 -7.23 -8.59
C ALA A 222 -0.83 -6.64 -8.16
N GLU A 223 -1.77 -6.53 -9.10
CA GLU A 223 -3.13 -6.07 -8.80
C GLU A 223 -3.88 -7.04 -7.90
N PHE A 224 -3.67 -8.35 -8.08
CA PHE A 224 -4.21 -9.34 -7.17
C PHE A 224 -3.74 -9.09 -5.73
N PHE A 225 -2.45 -8.84 -5.52
CA PHE A 225 -1.93 -8.57 -4.18
C PHE A 225 -2.48 -7.27 -3.60
N ALA A 226 -2.60 -6.21 -4.41
CA ALA A 226 -3.15 -4.94 -3.98
C ALA A 226 -4.64 -5.06 -3.56
N VAL A 227 -5.48 -5.67 -4.40
CA VAL A 227 -6.91 -5.90 -4.11
C VAL A 227 -7.10 -6.87 -2.92
N ALA A 228 -6.29 -7.92 -2.84
CA ALA A 228 -6.31 -8.81 -1.68
C ALA A 228 -5.92 -8.08 -0.38
N THR A 229 -5.02 -7.09 -0.46
CA THR A 229 -4.62 -6.25 0.68
C THR A 229 -5.76 -5.34 1.12
N GLU A 230 -6.47 -4.70 0.19
CA GLU A 230 -7.67 -3.92 0.50
C GLU A 230 -8.71 -4.78 1.23
N THR A 231 -9.06 -5.93 0.64
CA THR A 231 -10.04 -6.85 1.22
C THR A 231 -9.58 -7.39 2.57
N TYR A 232 -8.28 -7.66 2.75
CA TYR A 232 -7.75 -8.12 4.04
C TYR A 232 -7.97 -7.11 5.16
N PHE A 233 -7.80 -5.81 4.87
CA PHE A 233 -7.91 -4.76 5.89
C PHE A 233 -9.32 -4.23 6.11
N GLU A 234 -10.19 -4.27 5.11
CA GLU A 234 -11.54 -3.71 5.21
C GLU A 234 -12.63 -4.78 5.33
N ALA A 235 -12.45 -5.95 4.72
CA ALA A 235 -13.40 -7.05 4.77
C ALA A 235 -12.76 -8.38 5.24
N PRO A 236 -12.03 -8.41 6.38
CA PRO A 236 -11.29 -9.60 6.81
C PRO A 236 -12.17 -10.83 7.04
N ASP A 237 -13.39 -10.65 7.57
CA ASP A 237 -14.33 -11.74 7.82
C ASP A 237 -14.84 -12.36 6.51
N HIS A 238 -15.08 -11.53 5.49
CA HIS A 238 -15.45 -11.98 4.14
C HIS A 238 -14.31 -12.79 3.52
N LEU A 239 -13.09 -12.27 3.58
CA LEU A 239 -11.91 -12.99 3.06
C LEU A 239 -11.68 -14.31 3.79
N ALA A 240 -11.79 -14.34 5.13
CA ALA A 240 -11.65 -15.56 5.93
C ALA A 240 -12.73 -16.60 5.62
N GLN A 241 -13.94 -16.15 5.29
CA GLN A 241 -15.06 -17.03 4.94
C GLN A 241 -14.90 -17.65 3.56
N TRP A 242 -14.56 -16.85 2.55
CA TRP A 242 -14.51 -17.30 1.15
C TRP A 242 -13.18 -17.93 0.77
N ASP A 243 -12.07 -17.39 1.28
CA ASP A 243 -10.73 -17.91 1.01
C ASP A 243 -9.86 -17.93 2.27
N PRO A 244 -10.09 -18.90 3.18
CA PRO A 244 -9.29 -19.05 4.39
C PRO A 244 -7.80 -19.28 4.11
N GLY A 245 -7.45 -19.78 2.91
CA GLY A 245 -6.06 -19.99 2.49
C GLY A 245 -5.34 -18.66 2.23
N LEU A 246 -5.95 -17.79 1.42
CA LEU A 246 -5.43 -16.43 1.18
C LEU A 246 -5.45 -15.60 2.47
N PHE A 247 -6.51 -15.69 3.28
CA PHE A 247 -6.55 -15.01 4.57
C PHE A 247 -5.35 -15.39 5.47
N ALA A 248 -5.04 -16.69 5.58
CA ALA A 248 -3.91 -17.16 6.37
C ALA A 248 -2.56 -16.69 5.79
N LEU A 249 -2.42 -16.67 4.47
CA LEU A 249 -1.23 -16.18 3.78
C LEU A 249 -1.01 -14.68 4.06
N MET A 250 -2.06 -13.86 3.95
CA MET A 250 -2.02 -12.43 4.25
C MET A 250 -1.73 -12.15 5.72
N GLN A 251 -2.35 -12.91 6.63
CA GLN A 251 -2.05 -12.84 8.07
C GLN A 251 -0.58 -13.18 8.37
N ALA A 252 -0.02 -14.21 7.72
CA ALA A 252 1.36 -14.59 7.91
C ALA A 252 2.33 -13.51 7.39
N TYR A 253 1.96 -12.82 6.32
CA TYR A 253 2.74 -11.73 5.74
C TYR A 253 2.68 -10.44 6.57
N PHE A 254 1.48 -9.93 6.88
CA PHE A 254 1.32 -8.70 7.66
C PHE A 254 1.62 -8.88 9.15
N ARG A 255 1.57 -10.12 9.66
CA ARG A 255 1.85 -10.50 11.06
C ARG A 255 0.86 -9.90 12.07
N TRP A 256 -0.28 -9.40 11.62
CA TRP A 256 -1.37 -8.97 12.48
C TRP A 256 -2.69 -9.07 11.75
N THR A 257 -3.80 -9.03 12.50
CA THR A 257 -5.15 -9.14 11.97
C THR A 257 -5.96 -7.89 12.36
N PRO A 258 -6.61 -7.24 11.39
CA PRO A 258 -7.44 -6.05 11.59
C PRO A 258 -8.66 -6.29 12.49
#